data_AF-A0A9C7RMS4-F1
#
_entry.id   AF-A0A9C7RMS4-F1
#
_cell.length_a   1.000
_cell.length_b   1.000
_cell.length_c   1.000
_cell.angle_alpha   90.00
_cell.angle_beta   90.00
_cell.angle_gamma   90.00
#
_symmetry.space_group_name_H-M   'P 1'
#
loop_
_entity.id
_entity.type
_entity.pdbx_description
1 polymer ?
#
loop_
_entity_poly.entity_id
_entity_poly.type
_entity_poly.pdbx_seq_one_letter_code
_entity_poly.pdbx_strand_id
1 'polypeptide(L)'
;MFGEYDVVVDATGRENGLKLAVSFVRPQGMIVLKTTVKGSPPVNVSQIAVKEITLIGSRCGPFEPAIRALESGKIVVKDMIDSVFDLEDFQEAFERAKGSLKVILRL
;
A
#
# COMPACT_ATOMS: atom_id res chain seq x y z
N MET A 1 20.05 15.15 -6.33
CA MET A 1 19.15 14.85 -7.46
C MET A 1 17.74 14.79 -6.90
N PHE A 2 16.80 15.51 -7.52
CA PHE A 2 15.39 15.45 -7.11
C PHE A 2 14.72 14.22 -7.73
N GLY A 3 13.60 13.78 -7.13
CA GLY A 3 12.80 12.70 -7.71
C GLY A 3 12.02 13.18 -8.93
N GLU A 4 11.40 12.25 -9.65
CA GLU A 4 10.76 12.53 -10.95
C GLU A 4 9.26 12.21 -10.97
N TYR A 5 8.74 11.53 -9.94
CA TYR A 5 7.34 11.09 -9.91
C TYR A 5 6.42 12.16 -9.32
N ASP A 6 5.29 12.43 -9.98
CA ASP A 6 4.23 13.32 -9.49
C ASP A 6 3.58 12.81 -8.20
N VAL A 7 3.32 11.50 -8.15
CA VAL A 7 2.66 10.83 -7.03
C VAL A 7 3.42 9.56 -6.67
N VAL A 8 3.71 9.38 -5.38
CA VAL A 8 4.32 8.15 -4.85
C VAL A 8 3.41 7.56 -3.77
N VAL A 9 3.06 6.28 -3.89
CA VAL A 9 2.23 5.58 -2.90
C VAL A 9 3.09 4.61 -2.09
N ASP A 10 3.22 4.84 -0.78
CA ASP A 10 3.87 3.89 0.12
C ASP A 10 2.85 2.88 0.67
N ALA A 11 2.97 1.64 0.21
CA ALA A 11 2.22 0.48 0.65
C ALA A 11 3.12 -0.61 1.26
N THR A 12 4.35 -0.28 1.65
CA THR A 12 5.37 -1.27 2.04
C THR A 12 5.27 -1.73 3.51
N GLY A 13 4.73 -0.88 4.38
CA GLY A 13 4.72 -1.08 5.84
C GLY A 13 6.08 -1.00 6.52
N ARG A 14 7.13 -0.61 5.78
CA ARG A 14 8.52 -0.57 6.29
C ARG A 14 8.85 0.79 6.87
N GLU A 15 9.69 0.82 7.92
CA GLU A 15 10.14 2.06 8.58
C GLU A 15 10.81 3.06 7.63
N ASN A 16 11.54 2.57 6.61
CA ASN A 16 12.22 3.41 5.63
C ASN A 16 11.36 3.77 4.41
N GLY A 17 10.10 3.34 4.34
CA GLY A 17 9.21 3.54 3.19
C GLY A 17 9.03 5.02 2.83
N LEU A 18 8.71 5.86 3.82
CA LEU A 18 8.56 7.30 3.62
C LEU A 18 9.86 7.98 3.18
N LYS A 19 11.02 7.60 3.74
CA LYS A 19 12.31 8.13 3.30
C LYS A 19 12.56 7.85 1.81
N LEU A 20 12.25 6.62 1.37
CA LEU A 20 12.38 6.24 -0.03
C LEU A 20 11.39 7.02 -0.91
N ALA A 21 10.13 7.17 -0.46
CA ALA A 21 9.11 7.96 -1.17
C ALA A 21 9.54 9.42 -1.37
N VAL A 22 10.16 10.06 -0.35
CA VAL A 22 10.70 11.43 -0.46
C VAL A 22 11.81 11.53 -1.51
N SER A 23 12.59 10.47 -1.73
CA SER A 23 13.63 10.45 -2.76
C SER A 23 13.07 10.32 -4.18
N PHE A 24 11.93 9.65 -4.34
CA PHE A 24 11.28 9.41 -5.63
C PHE A 24 10.35 10.54 -6.07
N VAL A 25 9.70 11.22 -5.13
CA VAL A 25 8.77 12.30 -5.47
C VAL A 25 9.53 13.54 -5.96
N ARG A 26 8.99 14.17 -7.02
CA ARG A 26 9.49 15.46 -7.51
C ARG A 26 9.13 16.62 -6.56
N PRO A 27 9.76 17.79 -6.68
CA PRO A 27 9.30 19.00 -6.00
C PRO A 27 7.84 19.31 -6.35
N GLN A 28 7.07 19.72 -5.36
CA GLN A 28 5.62 19.96 -5.40
C GLN A 28 4.78 18.70 -5.71
N GLY A 29 5.38 17.50 -5.67
CA GLY A 29 4.66 16.24 -5.83
C GLY A 29 3.97 15.77 -4.55
N MET A 30 3.28 14.63 -4.65
CA MET A 30 2.46 14.06 -3.59
C MET A 30 2.97 12.70 -3.13
N ILE A 31 2.96 12.46 -1.82
CA ILE A 31 3.15 11.14 -1.23
C ILE A 31 1.86 10.70 -0.56
N VAL A 32 1.36 9.51 -0.91
CA VAL A 32 0.21 8.86 -0.27
C VAL A 32 0.70 7.75 0.65
N LEU A 33 0.48 7.90 1.95
CA LEU A 33 0.77 6.89 2.97
C LEU A 33 -0.43 5.96 3.13
N LYS A 34 -0.38 4.79 2.47
CA LYS A 34 -1.46 3.79 2.52
C LYS A 34 -1.31 2.84 3.72
N THR A 35 -0.07 2.57 4.10
CA THR A 35 0.28 1.59 5.12
C THR A 35 0.33 2.17 6.52
N THR A 36 0.17 1.30 7.52
CA THR A 36 0.67 1.55 8.88
C THR A 36 2.12 1.10 8.95
N VAL A 37 2.98 1.95 9.52
CA VAL A 37 4.38 1.61 9.79
C VAL A 37 4.48 1.16 11.24
N LYS A 38 5.19 0.06 11.49
CA LYS A 38 5.54 -0.34 12.85
C LYS A 38 6.67 0.59 13.34
N GLY A 39 6.50 1.20 14.51
CA GLY A 39 7.53 2.08 15.11
C GLY A 39 7.40 3.55 14.71
N SER A 40 8.50 4.30 14.87
CA SER A 40 8.57 5.74 14.55
C SER A 40 9.49 5.94 13.34
N PRO A 41 8.95 6.05 12.12
CA PRO A 41 9.77 6.18 10.92
C PRO A 41 10.61 7.46 10.96
N PRO A 42 11.90 7.41 10.59
CA PRO A 42 12.72 8.62 10.53
C PRO A 42 12.27 9.51 9.37
N VAL A 43 11.75 10.70 9.68
CA VAL A 43 11.29 11.68 8.68
C VAL A 43 12.15 12.93 8.73
N ASN A 44 12.73 13.31 7.59
CA ASN A 44 13.38 14.61 7.44
C ASN A 44 12.35 15.63 6.94
N VAL A 45 11.73 16.34 7.89
CA VAL A 45 10.72 17.37 7.59
C VAL A 45 11.28 18.53 6.77
N SER A 46 12.59 18.82 6.86
CA SER A 46 13.23 19.86 6.05
C SER A 46 13.21 19.51 4.56
N GLN A 47 13.39 18.24 4.20
CA GLN A 47 13.27 17.82 2.80
C GLN A 47 11.84 17.93 2.26
N ILE A 48 10.84 17.65 3.11
CA ILE A 48 9.43 17.83 2.77
C ILE A 48 9.14 19.31 2.50
N ALA A 49 9.62 20.20 3.37
CA ALA A 49 9.44 21.64 3.23
C ALA A 49 10.16 22.21 1.99
N VAL A 50 11.45 21.89 1.80
CA VAL A 50 12.24 22.40 0.66
C VAL A 50 11.69 21.96 -0.69
N LYS A 51 11.18 20.73 -0.75
CA LYS A 51 10.57 20.20 -1.97
C LYS A 51 9.08 20.55 -2.08
N GLU A 52 8.49 21.25 -1.11
CA GLU A 52 7.06 21.57 -1.07
C GLU A 52 6.16 20.33 -1.27
N ILE A 53 6.53 19.19 -0.67
CA ILE A 53 5.82 17.91 -0.87
C ILE A 53 4.47 17.93 -0.14
N THR A 54 3.41 17.48 -0.82
CA THR A 54 2.13 17.18 -0.20
C THR A 54 2.14 15.76 0.38
N LEU A 55 1.90 15.61 1.69
CA LEU A 55 1.84 14.31 2.36
C LEU A 55 0.39 13.99 2.77
N ILE A 56 -0.17 12.89 2.25
CA ILE A 56 -1.56 12.49 2.50
C ILE A 56 -1.63 11.11 3.14
N GLY A 57 -2.34 11.00 4.26
CA GLY A 57 -2.69 9.71 4.85
C GLY A 57 -3.90 9.08 4.17
N SER A 58 -3.86 7.77 3.91
CA SER A 58 -4.96 7.03 3.28
C SER A 58 -5.33 5.78 4.09
N ARG A 59 -6.48 5.84 4.78
CA ARG A 59 -7.14 4.65 5.33
C ARG A 59 -8.08 4.05 4.27
N CYS A 60 -8.97 3.11 4.62
CA CYS A 60 -9.80 2.41 3.64
C CYS A 60 -10.54 3.39 2.70
N GLY A 61 -10.72 2.96 1.44
CA GLY A 61 -11.49 3.71 0.45
C GLY A 61 -12.98 3.37 0.49
N PRO A 62 -13.81 4.11 -0.26
CA PRO A 62 -15.25 3.82 -0.38
C PRO A 62 -15.50 2.48 -1.08
N PHE A 63 -16.37 1.65 -0.51
CA PHE A 63 -16.69 0.31 -1.03
C PHE A 63 -17.54 0.37 -2.31
N GLU A 64 -18.52 1.25 -2.37
CA GLU A 64 -19.46 1.37 -3.49
C GLU A 64 -18.77 1.53 -4.87
N PRO A 65 -17.81 2.46 -5.08
CA PRO A 65 -17.08 2.54 -6.34
C PRO A 65 -16.12 1.36 -6.55
N ALA A 66 -15.60 0.74 -5.49
CA ALA A 66 -14.77 -0.44 -5.62
C ALA A 66 -15.58 -1.64 -6.16
N ILE A 67 -16.79 -1.86 -5.63
CA ILE A 67 -17.72 -2.89 -6.11
C ILE A 67 -18.07 -2.66 -7.58
N ARG A 68 -18.46 -1.43 -7.96
CA ARG A 68 -18.71 -1.10 -9.38
C ARG A 68 -17.51 -1.37 -10.29
N ALA A 69 -16.29 -1.11 -9.82
CA ALA A 69 -15.08 -1.38 -10.57
C ALA A 69 -14.82 -2.88 -10.76
N LEU A 70 -15.19 -3.71 -9.78
CA LEU A 70 -15.16 -5.17 -9.89
C LEU A 70 -16.25 -5.70 -10.82
N GLU A 71 -17.48 -5.24 -10.67
CA GLU A 71 -18.64 -5.66 -11.49
C GLU A 71 -18.44 -5.36 -12.98
N SER A 72 -17.88 -4.18 -13.29
CA SER A 72 -17.58 -3.78 -14.67
C SER A 72 -16.34 -4.47 -15.26
N GLY A 73 -15.59 -5.24 -14.46
CA GLY A 73 -14.31 -5.82 -14.88
C GLY A 73 -13.19 -4.79 -15.09
N LYS A 74 -13.40 -3.52 -14.74
CA LYS A 74 -12.37 -2.47 -14.81
C LYS A 74 -11.18 -2.79 -13.91
N ILE A 75 -11.43 -3.47 -12.79
CA ILE A 75 -10.40 -4.01 -11.91
C ILE A 75 -10.63 -5.51 -11.76
N VAL A 76 -9.63 -6.31 -12.14
CA VAL A 76 -9.65 -7.77 -11.97
C VAL A 76 -8.71 -8.12 -10.83
N VAL A 77 -9.25 -8.73 -9.76
CA VAL A 77 -8.47 -9.08 -8.55
C VAL A 77 -8.33 -10.58 -8.33
N LYS A 78 -8.96 -11.42 -9.18
CA LYS A 78 -8.93 -12.88 -9.01
C LYS A 78 -7.51 -13.44 -9.04
N ASP A 79 -6.64 -12.86 -9.87
CA ASP A 79 -5.23 -13.28 -10.00
C ASP A 79 -4.38 -12.92 -8.76
N MET A 80 -4.91 -12.11 -7.84
CA MET A 80 -4.26 -11.86 -6.55
C MET A 80 -4.50 -12.99 -5.55
N ILE A 81 -5.49 -13.87 -5.80
CA ILE A 81 -5.76 -15.03 -4.94
C ILE A 81 -4.66 -16.04 -5.19
N ASP A 82 -3.77 -16.16 -4.20
CA ASP A 82 -2.67 -17.09 -4.21
C ASP A 82 -3.15 -18.52 -3.91
N SER A 83 -4.02 -18.68 -2.91
CA SER A 83 -4.61 -19.97 -2.56
C SER A 83 -5.91 -19.83 -1.76
N VAL A 84 -6.67 -20.91 -1.73
CA VAL A 84 -7.89 -21.06 -0.93
C VAL A 84 -7.76 -22.32 -0.08
N PHE A 85 -8.00 -22.19 1.22
CA PHE A 85 -8.04 -23.30 2.17
C PHE A 85 -9.41 -23.36 2.83
N ASP A 86 -9.81 -24.54 3.29
CA ASP A 86 -10.98 -24.68 4.18
C ASP A 86 -10.63 -24.12 5.57
N LEU A 87 -11.64 -23.73 6.36
CA LEU A 87 -11.43 -23.07 7.65
C LEU A 87 -10.64 -23.95 8.63
N GLU A 88 -10.84 -25.26 8.57
CA GLU A 88 -10.17 -26.27 9.39
C GLU A 88 -8.64 -26.25 9.19
N ASP A 89 -8.17 -25.88 7.99
CA ASP A 89 -6.76 -25.83 7.61
C ASP A 89 -6.13 -24.45 7.90
N PHE A 90 -6.72 -23.65 8.79
CA PHE A 90 -6.29 -22.27 9.03
C PHE A 90 -4.80 -22.15 9.36
N GLN A 91 -4.21 -23.12 10.07
CA GLN A 91 -2.79 -23.07 10.42
C GLN A 91 -1.89 -23.10 9.18
N GLU A 92 -2.20 -23.98 8.22
CA GLU A 92 -1.48 -24.05 6.94
C GLU A 92 -1.73 -22.78 6.12
N ALA A 93 -2.97 -22.29 6.11
CA ALA A 93 -3.34 -21.05 5.42
C ALA A 93 -2.53 -19.84 5.93
N PHE A 94 -2.33 -19.71 7.25
CA PHE A 94 -1.53 -18.64 7.83
C PHE A 94 -0.04 -18.78 7.53
N GLU A 95 0.50 -20.00 7.48
CA GLU A 95 1.88 -20.23 7.05
C GLU A 95 2.05 -19.84 5.58
N ARG A 96 1.13 -20.30 4.71
CA ARG A 96 1.11 -19.96 3.29
C ARG A 96 0.97 -18.46 3.05
N ALA A 97 0.25 -17.74 3.91
CA ALA A 97 0.05 -16.30 3.77
C ALA A 97 1.35 -15.48 3.89
N LYS A 98 2.41 -16.02 4.50
CA LYS A 98 3.70 -15.33 4.61
C LYS A 98 4.35 -15.18 3.23
N GLY A 99 4.35 -13.97 2.69
CA GLY A 99 4.95 -13.66 1.38
C GLY A 99 4.06 -13.96 0.18
N SER A 100 2.81 -14.37 0.41
CA SER A 100 1.78 -14.53 -0.64
C SER A 100 0.97 -13.25 -0.82
N LEU A 101 0.29 -13.12 -1.96
CA LEU A 101 -0.58 -11.95 -2.21
C LEU A 101 -1.85 -12.00 -1.35
N LYS A 102 -2.70 -13.01 -1.58
CA LYS A 102 -3.95 -13.18 -0.82
C LYS A 102 -4.29 -14.67 -0.65
N VAL A 103 -4.34 -15.11 0.60
CA VAL A 103 -4.91 -16.41 0.98
C VAL A 103 -6.35 -16.18 1.46
N ILE A 104 -7.28 -17.05 1.03
CA ILE A 104 -8.69 -17.02 1.43
C ILE A 104 -9.00 -18.26 2.27
N LEU A 105 -9.72 -18.07 3.37
CA LEU A 105 -10.37 -19.16 4.11
C LEU A 105 -11.81 -19.29 3.63
N ARG A 106 -12.18 -20.50 3.23
CA ARG A 106 -13.54 -20.90 2.91
C ARG A 106 -14.21 -21.42 4.18
N LEU A 107 -15.44 -20.96 4.42
CA LEU A 107 -16.30 -21.42 5.51
C LEU A 107 -17.11 -22.64 5.09
#